data_AF-A0A2S4JR77-F1
#
_entry.id   AF-A0A2S4JR77-F1
#
_cell.length_a   1.000
_cell.length_b   1.000
_cell.length_c   1.000
_cell.angle_alpha   90.00
_cell.angle_beta   90.00
_cell.angle_gamma   90.00
#
_symmetry.space_group_name_H-M   'P 1'
#
loop_
_entity.id
_entity.type
_entity.pdbx_description
1 polymer ?
#
loop_
_entity_poly.entity_id
_entity_poly.type
_entity_poly.pdbx_seq_one_letter_code
_entity_poly.pdbx_strand_id
1 'polypeptide(L)'
;MYFCVQLCAISTTFVLLLAVFLSCATPGPDQGGATAEERSRQEGRRGDAPGEDLPAEIAPGATLPGEIHLQEGALLDRVAGAILSRMTLEERVGQLFMPALMSDSRGAPLTELDQATREMIATVQPGGVILFGANLRDPEQTRRLVEDLQEASPLPLLVAVDQEGGVVSRLSSSSRMPATAIPSASRIGRTGSEELAYAIAGAMARELRSLGITMNFAPVADILTNPENPVIGTRAFGSDPHLVARMVAATVRGLQDNGVSAVIKHFPGHGDTREDTHYQSVVVEHDLERLRSLEFVPFRQGITAGAEGVMTAHISLPRVVGDDTPATFSREVLQGILREDLEYPGLIVTDSLVMKALDRFAHPDERPLRAFQAGADLLLYPASPERSFRRILRALEEGEISEEALNGAVRRILRVKLERGLLVPPADFPEELPEGRFLRPLRFVPETVQMGTPEHLQLVEEVYRRTS
;
A
#
# COMPACT_ATOMS: atom_id res chain seq x y z
N MET A 1 -22.11 25.93 -31.51
CA MET A 1 -21.79 27.10 -32.38
C MET A 1 -20.28 27.16 -32.53
N TYR A 2 -19.81 26.99 -33.77
CA TYR A 2 -18.58 27.46 -34.43
C TYR A 2 -17.30 27.67 -33.58
N PHE A 3 -16.11 27.16 -33.92
CA PHE A 3 -15.44 27.23 -35.24
C PHE A 3 -14.42 26.10 -35.43
N CYS A 4 -14.12 25.84 -36.70
CA CYS A 4 -13.30 24.76 -37.24
C CYS A 4 -12.11 25.35 -38.02
N VAL A 5 -11.06 24.53 -38.22
CA VAL A 5 -10.01 24.57 -39.28
C VAL A 5 -8.85 25.57 -39.13
N GLN A 6 -7.61 25.05 -38.99
CA GLN A 6 -6.53 25.29 -39.97
C GLN A 6 -5.38 24.27 -39.88
N LEU A 7 -5.14 23.58 -41.01
CA LEU A 7 -3.93 22.83 -41.35
C LEU A 7 -2.81 23.80 -41.79
N CYS A 8 -1.53 23.46 -41.56
CA CYS A 8 -0.55 23.20 -42.63
C CYS A 8 0.86 22.82 -42.15
N ALA A 9 1.40 21.76 -42.78
CA ALA A 9 2.75 21.55 -43.30
C ALA A 9 3.98 21.38 -42.36
N ILE A 10 4.74 20.28 -42.59
CA ILE A 10 6.19 20.16 -42.90
C ILE A 10 6.47 18.63 -42.98
N SER A 11 6.55 18.03 -44.17
CA SER A 11 7.72 17.79 -45.06
C SER A 11 8.80 16.81 -44.54
N THR A 12 8.60 15.55 -44.93
CA THR A 12 9.52 14.57 -45.55
C THR A 12 11.06 14.72 -45.51
N THR A 13 11.70 13.58 -45.17
CA THR A 13 12.96 12.99 -45.68
C THR A 13 14.30 13.37 -45.01
N PHE A 14 14.94 12.39 -44.37
CA PHE A 14 16.38 12.15 -44.55
C PHE A 14 16.69 10.64 -44.45
N VAL A 15 17.63 10.20 -45.27
CA VAL A 15 17.89 8.82 -45.69
C VAL A 15 19.39 8.55 -45.54
N LEU A 16 19.71 7.40 -44.93
CA LEU A 16 20.85 6.47 -45.15
C LEU A 16 22.32 6.79 -44.75
N LEU A 17 22.95 5.67 -44.32
CA LEU A 17 24.34 5.18 -44.59
C LEU A 17 25.48 5.71 -43.68
N LEU A 18 26.51 4.95 -43.26
CA LEU A 18 26.93 3.54 -43.37
C LEU A 18 28.24 3.38 -42.53
N ALA A 19 28.49 2.16 -41.98
CA ALA A 19 29.80 1.47 -41.82
C ALA A 19 30.93 2.07 -40.97
N VAL A 20 31.97 1.37 -40.48
CA VAL A 20 32.43 -0.03 -40.20
C VAL A 20 33.81 0.17 -39.53
N PHE A 21 34.26 -0.75 -38.65
CA PHE A 21 35.62 -1.35 -38.51
C PHE A 21 35.82 -1.80 -37.04
N LEU A 22 35.69 -3.09 -36.70
CA LEU A 22 36.62 -4.25 -36.77
C LEU A 22 37.70 -4.36 -35.67
N SER A 23 37.90 -5.63 -35.27
CA SER A 23 39.07 -6.28 -34.64
C SER A 23 39.24 -6.22 -33.13
N CYS A 24 39.72 -7.27 -32.43
CA CYS A 24 39.86 -8.71 -32.67
C CYS A 24 40.47 -9.34 -31.40
N ALA A 25 40.20 -10.63 -31.21
CA ALA A 25 41.06 -11.67 -30.62
C ALA A 25 41.34 -11.75 -29.09
N THR A 26 40.79 -12.82 -28.50
CA THR A 26 41.38 -13.66 -27.44
C THR A 26 42.50 -14.57 -28.01
N PRO A 27 43.39 -15.17 -27.19
CA PRO A 27 43.12 -16.53 -26.63
C PRO A 27 43.69 -16.80 -25.20
N GLY A 28 43.18 -17.84 -24.50
CA GLY A 28 43.73 -18.44 -23.26
C GLY A 28 44.93 -19.38 -23.53
N PRO A 29 45.17 -20.50 -22.79
CA PRO A 29 44.64 -21.02 -21.51
C PRO A 29 45.76 -21.46 -20.51
N ASP A 30 45.45 -22.03 -19.33
CA ASP A 30 45.97 -23.37 -18.88
C ASP A 30 45.41 -23.88 -17.53
N GLN A 31 45.46 -25.20 -17.35
CA GLN A 31 44.81 -26.05 -16.34
C GLN A 31 45.73 -26.58 -15.21
N GLY A 32 45.12 -27.22 -14.20
CA GLY A 32 45.68 -28.33 -13.38
C GLY A 32 45.85 -28.01 -11.89
N GLY A 33 45.54 -28.86 -10.90
CA GLY A 33 45.14 -30.26 -10.85
C GLY A 33 45.03 -30.73 -9.37
N ALA A 34 44.46 -31.91 -9.18
CA ALA A 34 43.96 -32.58 -7.97
C ALA A 34 44.97 -32.88 -6.82
N THR A 35 44.48 -33.19 -5.61
CA THR A 35 44.37 -34.57 -5.02
C THR A 35 44.06 -34.56 -3.51
N ALA A 36 43.50 -35.69 -3.05
CA ALA A 36 43.00 -36.01 -1.71
C ALA A 36 43.95 -36.94 -0.93
N GLU A 37 43.57 -37.24 0.34
CA GLU A 37 44.04 -38.26 1.31
C GLU A 37 44.50 -37.59 2.65
N GLU A 38 44.19 -38.06 3.87
CA GLU A 38 44.15 -39.45 4.35
C GLU A 38 43.55 -39.62 5.79
N ARG A 39 42.71 -40.67 5.97
CA ARG A 39 42.61 -41.71 7.05
C ARG A 39 42.52 -41.41 8.58
N SER A 40 41.36 -41.81 9.13
CA SER A 40 41.10 -43.02 9.99
C SER A 40 41.33 -43.08 11.53
N ARG A 41 40.46 -43.91 12.14
CA ARG A 41 40.44 -44.61 13.48
C ARG A 41 39.61 -43.90 14.56
N GLN A 42 38.73 -44.55 15.34
CA GLN A 42 38.71 -45.94 15.82
C GLN A 42 37.31 -46.35 16.35
N GLU A 43 36.97 -47.63 16.24
CA GLU A 43 35.74 -48.28 16.70
C GLU A 43 35.68 -48.55 18.22
N GLY A 44 34.45 -48.60 18.76
CA GLY A 44 34.01 -49.76 19.56
C GLY A 44 33.58 -49.53 21.02
N ARG A 45 32.27 -49.62 21.30
CA ARG A 45 31.68 -50.60 22.25
C ARG A 45 30.14 -50.49 22.31
N ARG A 46 29.48 -51.65 22.20
CA ARG A 46 28.04 -51.89 22.42
C ARG A 46 27.74 -52.04 23.92
N GLY A 47 26.55 -51.59 24.34
CA GLY A 47 25.91 -51.88 25.62
C GLY A 47 24.43 -51.48 25.56
N ASP A 48 23.56 -52.34 26.10
CA ASP A 48 22.11 -52.44 25.88
C ASP A 48 21.22 -51.24 26.27
N ALA A 49 20.05 -51.18 25.63
CA ALA A 49 18.95 -50.23 25.84
C ALA A 49 18.13 -50.51 27.13
N PRO A 50 17.32 -49.54 27.59
CA PRO A 50 15.89 -49.65 27.28
C PRO A 50 15.27 -48.35 26.77
N GLY A 51 14.18 -48.50 26.02
CA GLY A 51 13.57 -47.46 25.19
C GLY A 51 12.93 -46.30 25.94
N GLU A 52 13.07 -45.13 25.34
CA GLU A 52 12.21 -43.97 25.48
C GLU A 52 11.89 -43.46 24.06
N ASP A 53 10.61 -43.14 23.83
CA ASP A 53 10.10 -42.60 22.58
C ASP A 53 10.86 -41.31 22.22
N LEU A 54 11.57 -41.35 21.09
CA LEU A 54 12.26 -40.20 20.52
C LEU A 54 11.23 -39.23 19.93
N PRO A 55 11.24 -37.94 20.32
CA PRO A 55 10.57 -36.90 19.54
C PRO A 55 11.22 -36.81 18.16
N ALA A 56 10.40 -36.62 17.13
CA ALA A 56 10.85 -36.36 15.77
C ALA A 56 11.87 -35.20 15.74
N GLU A 57 12.92 -35.42 14.95
CA GLU A 57 14.05 -34.52 14.74
C GLU A 57 13.61 -33.06 14.51
N ILE A 58 14.10 -32.15 15.36
CA ILE A 58 14.12 -30.73 15.08
C ILE A 58 15.21 -30.50 14.03
N ALA A 59 14.82 -29.99 12.85
CA ALA A 59 15.76 -29.60 11.80
C ALA A 59 16.74 -28.51 12.32
N PRO A 60 18.03 -28.55 11.94
CA PRO A 60 18.97 -27.50 12.30
C PRO A 60 18.61 -26.23 11.53
N GLY A 61 18.11 -25.21 12.24
CA GLY A 61 17.68 -23.93 11.65
C GLY A 61 16.30 -23.44 12.09
N ALA A 62 15.60 -24.12 13.00
CA ALA A 62 14.36 -23.59 13.58
C ALA A 62 14.68 -22.49 14.60
N THR A 63 14.67 -21.24 14.16
CA THR A 63 14.59 -20.08 15.05
C THR A 63 13.15 -19.88 15.52
N LEU A 64 12.98 -19.59 16.81
CA LEU A 64 11.67 -19.38 17.44
C LEU A 64 10.96 -18.17 16.80
N PRO A 65 9.64 -18.22 16.51
CA PRO A 65 8.95 -17.18 15.72
C PRO A 65 8.79 -15.80 16.39
N GLY A 66 9.27 -15.61 17.63
CA GLY A 66 9.00 -14.39 18.42
C GLY A 66 10.17 -13.41 18.54
N GLU A 67 11.40 -13.91 18.70
CA GLU A 67 12.55 -13.05 19.01
C GLU A 67 13.08 -12.29 17.79
N ILE A 68 13.08 -12.92 16.60
CA ILE A 68 13.59 -12.29 15.37
C ILE A 68 12.70 -11.13 14.92
N HIS A 69 11.38 -11.30 14.94
CA HIS A 69 10.44 -10.23 14.54
C HIS A 69 10.46 -9.03 15.49
N LEU A 70 10.64 -9.26 16.79
CA LEU A 70 10.77 -8.17 17.76
C LEU A 70 12.08 -7.39 17.55
N GLN A 71 13.18 -8.07 17.21
CA GLN A 71 14.45 -7.42 16.89
C GLN A 71 14.38 -6.63 15.57
N GLU A 72 13.76 -7.19 14.53
CA GLU A 72 13.55 -6.49 13.25
C GLU A 72 12.64 -5.27 13.43
N GLY A 73 11.54 -5.41 14.17
CA GLY A 73 10.61 -4.32 14.46
C GLY A 73 11.28 -3.17 15.23
N ALA A 74 12.07 -3.49 16.26
CA ALA A 74 12.81 -2.49 17.02
C ALA A 74 13.89 -1.79 16.17
N LEU A 75 14.58 -2.53 15.29
CA LEU A 75 15.53 -1.94 14.35
C LEU A 75 14.85 -0.97 13.39
N LEU A 76 13.71 -1.35 12.80
CA LEU A 76 12.92 -0.48 11.93
C LEU A 76 12.55 0.83 12.63
N ASP A 77 12.12 0.76 13.88
CA ASP A 77 11.75 1.95 14.66
C ASP A 77 12.96 2.84 14.97
N ARG A 78 14.13 2.25 15.25
CA ARG A 78 15.38 3.00 15.44
C ARG A 78 15.85 3.68 14.16
N VAL A 79 15.80 2.98 13.02
CA VAL A 79 16.16 3.57 11.72
C VAL A 79 15.18 4.68 11.36
N ALA A 80 13.88 4.46 11.51
CA ALA A 80 12.86 5.49 11.29
C ALA A 80 13.10 6.71 12.20
N GLY A 81 13.45 6.50 13.47
CA GLY A 81 13.83 7.57 14.39
C GLY A 81 15.08 8.34 13.96
N ALA A 82 16.11 7.65 13.46
CA ALA A 82 17.33 8.28 12.96
C ALA A 82 17.06 9.14 11.71
N ILE A 83 16.26 8.64 10.77
CA ILE A 83 15.82 9.41 9.60
C ILE A 83 15.00 10.62 10.05
N LEU A 84 13.99 10.42 10.89
CA LEU A 84 13.11 11.47 11.41
C LEU A 84 13.88 12.60 12.08
N SER A 85 14.92 12.29 12.85
CA SER A 85 15.74 13.29 13.56
C SER A 85 16.52 14.24 12.63
N ARG A 86 16.66 13.89 11.35
CA ARG A 86 17.37 14.67 10.32
C ARG A 86 16.44 15.43 9.40
N MET A 87 15.13 15.19 9.51
CA MET A 87 14.15 15.85 8.70
C MET A 87 13.86 17.26 9.25
N THR A 88 13.76 18.21 8.34
CA THR A 88 13.19 19.53 8.58
C THR A 88 11.73 19.43 9.00
N LEU A 89 11.16 20.52 9.52
CA LEU A 89 9.74 20.55 9.88
C LEU A 89 8.87 20.39 8.62
N GLU A 90 9.26 21.04 7.54
CA GLU A 90 8.62 21.01 6.23
C GLU A 90 8.62 19.60 5.65
N GLU A 91 9.75 18.90 5.67
CA GLU A 91 9.81 17.49 5.24
C GLU A 91 8.85 16.63 6.07
N ARG A 92 8.83 16.79 7.41
CA ARG A 92 7.94 16.03 8.29
C ARG A 92 6.47 16.29 7.98
N VAL A 93 6.07 17.55 7.82
CA VAL A 93 4.69 17.91 7.46
C VAL A 93 4.33 17.40 6.06
N GLY A 94 5.27 17.47 5.12
CA GLY A 94 5.10 16.95 3.77
C GLY A 94 4.73 15.48 3.73
N GLN A 95 5.37 14.67 4.59
CA GLN A 95 5.11 13.23 4.66
C GLN A 95 3.67 12.86 5.01
N LEU A 96 2.89 13.77 5.61
CA LEU A 96 1.48 13.52 5.92
C LEU A 96 0.60 13.45 4.67
N PHE A 97 1.05 13.92 3.51
CA PHE A 97 0.19 14.08 2.34
C PHE A 97 0.34 12.96 1.31
N MET A 98 -0.80 12.55 0.74
CA MET A 98 -0.88 11.67 -0.42
C MET A 98 -1.81 12.28 -1.49
N PRO A 99 -1.34 13.22 -2.32
CA PRO A 99 -2.12 13.80 -3.40
C PRO A 99 -2.47 12.77 -4.48
N ALA A 100 -3.61 12.99 -5.14
CA ALA A 100 -3.98 12.28 -6.35
C ALA A 100 -3.49 13.02 -7.60
N LEU A 101 -2.95 12.27 -8.54
CA LEU A 101 -2.35 12.83 -9.75
C LEU A 101 -3.25 12.64 -10.97
N MET A 102 -4.51 13.10 -10.92
CA MET A 102 -5.52 12.76 -11.93
C MET A 102 -5.27 13.37 -13.31
N SER A 103 -4.92 14.66 -13.36
CA SER A 103 -4.86 15.42 -14.60
C SER A 103 -3.65 16.35 -14.63
N ASP A 104 -3.11 16.55 -15.83
CA ASP A 104 -2.10 17.55 -16.11
C ASP A 104 -2.68 18.97 -16.09
N SER A 105 -1.81 19.96 -16.18
CA SER A 105 -2.17 21.40 -16.28
C SER A 105 -3.13 21.76 -17.42
N ARG A 106 -3.37 20.87 -18.40
CA ARG A 106 -4.30 21.06 -19.52
C ARG A 106 -5.62 20.32 -19.31
N GLY A 107 -5.79 19.62 -18.19
CA GLY A 107 -6.96 18.80 -17.88
C GLY A 107 -6.98 17.44 -18.57
N ALA A 108 -5.87 17.03 -19.20
CA ALA A 108 -5.73 15.68 -19.76
C ALA A 108 -5.24 14.70 -18.67
N PRO A 109 -5.48 13.38 -18.79
CA PRO A 109 -4.90 12.40 -17.89
C PRO A 109 -3.39 12.55 -17.73
N LEU A 110 -2.88 12.60 -16.50
CA LEU A 110 -1.44 12.71 -16.24
C LEU A 110 -0.76 11.35 -16.50
N THR A 111 -0.29 11.13 -17.73
CA THR A 111 0.49 9.92 -18.08
C THR A 111 2.00 10.15 -18.09
N GLU A 112 2.44 11.40 -17.96
CA GLU A 112 3.84 11.83 -17.91
C GLU A 112 3.94 12.95 -16.87
N LEU A 113 5.07 13.05 -16.17
CA LEU A 113 5.23 14.05 -15.12
C LEU A 113 5.29 15.46 -15.74
N ASP A 114 4.29 16.29 -15.41
CA ASP A 114 4.26 17.68 -15.84
C ASP A 114 4.93 18.63 -14.83
N GLN A 115 5.17 19.87 -15.27
CA GLN A 115 5.88 20.86 -14.47
C GLN A 115 5.10 21.25 -13.19
N ALA A 116 3.77 21.36 -13.28
CA ALA A 116 2.93 21.69 -12.13
C ALA A 116 3.00 20.62 -11.04
N THR A 117 2.95 19.35 -11.42
CA THR A 117 3.09 18.22 -10.48
C THR A 117 4.50 18.19 -9.87
N ARG A 118 5.54 18.45 -10.67
CA ARG A 118 6.92 18.55 -10.18
C ARG A 118 7.08 19.66 -9.13
N GLU A 119 6.49 20.83 -9.36
CA GLU A 119 6.52 21.96 -8.42
C GLU A 119 5.76 21.65 -7.13
N MET A 120 4.60 20.97 -7.23
CA MET A 120 3.86 20.50 -6.06
C MET A 120 4.69 19.53 -5.23
N ILE A 121 5.35 18.54 -5.86
CA ILE A 121 6.23 17.58 -5.17
C ILE A 121 7.40 18.29 -4.50
N ALA A 122 8.05 19.24 -5.19
CA ALA A 122 9.17 20.00 -4.62
C ALA A 122 8.74 20.88 -3.43
N THR A 123 7.53 21.45 -3.48
CA THR A 123 7.00 22.33 -2.43
C THR A 123 6.52 21.53 -1.22
N VAL A 124 5.68 20.52 -1.45
CA VAL A 124 4.99 19.77 -0.38
C VAL A 124 5.84 18.62 0.12
N GLN A 125 6.66 18.00 -0.74
CA GLN A 125 7.46 16.82 -0.42
C GLN A 125 6.61 15.68 0.16
N PRO A 126 5.59 15.22 -0.59
CA PRO A 126 4.55 14.34 -0.07
C PRO A 126 5.10 12.99 0.41
N GLY A 127 4.39 12.34 1.33
CA GLY A 127 4.73 10.99 1.80
C GLY A 127 4.48 9.93 0.72
N GLY A 128 3.50 10.18 -0.14
CA GLY A 128 3.19 9.33 -1.27
C GLY A 128 2.29 10.01 -2.29
N VAL A 129 1.84 9.26 -3.28
CA VAL A 129 0.90 9.70 -4.32
C VAL A 129 -0.08 8.56 -4.61
N ILE A 130 -1.32 8.88 -4.98
CA ILE A 130 -2.27 7.89 -5.51
C ILE A 130 -2.42 8.05 -7.03
N LEU A 131 -2.32 6.92 -7.73
CA LEU A 131 -2.60 6.78 -9.15
C LEU A 131 -4.01 6.19 -9.37
N PHE A 132 -4.64 6.63 -10.45
CA PHE A 132 -5.94 6.17 -10.94
C PHE A 132 -5.80 5.54 -12.31
N GLY A 133 -6.85 4.87 -12.80
CA GLY A 133 -6.83 4.23 -14.12
C GLY A 133 -6.45 5.18 -15.27
N ALA A 134 -6.74 6.47 -15.14
CA ALA A 134 -6.36 7.51 -16.09
C ALA A 134 -4.83 7.66 -16.25
N ASN A 135 -4.06 7.33 -15.22
CA ASN A 135 -2.60 7.37 -15.22
C ASN A 135 -1.95 6.13 -15.86
N LEU A 136 -2.69 5.03 -15.98
CA LEU A 136 -2.17 3.68 -16.23
C LEU A 136 -2.48 3.22 -17.65
N ARG A 137 -1.78 3.80 -18.62
CA ARG A 137 -2.05 3.55 -20.05
C ARG A 137 -1.51 2.21 -20.52
N ASP A 138 -0.25 1.94 -20.20
CA ASP A 138 0.50 0.74 -20.58
C ASP A 138 1.66 0.53 -19.58
N PRO A 139 2.27 -0.66 -19.52
CA PRO A 139 3.32 -0.94 -18.54
C PRO A 139 4.51 0.02 -18.62
N GLU A 140 5.04 0.25 -19.83
CA GLU A 140 6.24 1.07 -20.02
C GLU A 140 6.02 2.53 -19.66
N GLN A 141 4.84 3.10 -20.01
CA GLN A 141 4.48 4.45 -19.61
C GLN A 141 4.30 4.55 -18.09
N THR A 142 3.59 3.60 -17.48
CA THR A 142 3.30 3.65 -16.04
C THR A 142 4.60 3.63 -15.24
N ARG A 143 5.53 2.75 -15.61
CA ARG A 143 6.85 2.66 -14.99
C ARG A 143 7.63 3.96 -15.11
N ARG A 144 7.68 4.55 -16.31
CA ARG A 144 8.34 5.84 -16.54
C ARG A 144 7.74 6.94 -15.68
N LEU A 145 6.41 7.02 -15.59
CA LEU A 145 5.73 7.97 -14.71
C LEU A 145 6.15 7.76 -13.25
N VAL A 146 6.19 6.51 -12.77
CA VAL A 146 6.62 6.22 -11.39
C VAL A 146 8.10 6.56 -11.17
N GLU A 147 8.98 6.25 -12.12
CA GLU A 147 10.40 6.62 -12.08
C GLU A 147 10.56 8.15 -12.00
N ASP A 148 9.89 8.90 -12.88
CA ASP A 148 9.92 10.37 -12.89
C ASP A 148 9.41 10.97 -11.56
N LEU A 149 8.36 10.38 -10.96
CA LEU A 149 7.81 10.80 -9.67
C LEU A 149 8.79 10.54 -8.51
N GLN A 150 9.45 9.39 -8.52
CA GLN A 150 10.47 9.06 -7.51
C GLN A 150 11.68 9.98 -7.64
N GLU A 151 12.14 10.28 -8.87
CA GLU A 151 13.25 11.21 -9.10
C GLU A 151 12.92 12.66 -8.73
N ALA A 152 11.66 13.08 -8.88
CA ALA A 152 11.22 14.42 -8.49
C ALA A 152 11.08 14.61 -6.97
N SER A 153 10.99 13.52 -6.20
CA SER A 153 10.75 13.57 -4.76
C SER A 153 12.05 13.48 -3.96
N PRO A 154 12.29 14.37 -2.98
CA PRO A 154 13.48 14.32 -2.15
C PRO A 154 13.50 13.09 -1.21
N LEU A 155 12.31 12.61 -0.83
CA LEU A 155 12.13 11.36 -0.11
C LEU A 155 11.31 10.38 -0.96
N PRO A 156 11.70 9.10 -1.05
CA PRO A 156 10.98 8.09 -1.82
C PRO A 156 9.48 8.06 -1.50
N LEU A 157 8.64 8.08 -2.53
CA LEU A 157 7.18 8.12 -2.41
C LEU A 157 6.61 6.72 -2.19
N LEU A 158 5.60 6.62 -1.31
CA LEU A 158 4.63 5.52 -1.39
C LEU A 158 3.76 5.75 -2.64
N VAL A 159 3.69 4.78 -3.54
CA VAL A 159 2.86 4.89 -4.75
C VAL A 159 1.66 3.98 -4.56
N ALA A 160 0.47 4.59 -4.45
CA ALA A 160 -0.77 3.92 -4.11
C ALA A 160 -1.72 3.78 -5.32
N VAL A 161 -2.64 2.81 -5.23
CA VAL A 161 -3.73 2.60 -6.20
C VAL A 161 -4.93 1.92 -5.52
N ASP A 162 -6.12 2.00 -6.12
CA ASP A 162 -7.27 1.15 -5.78
C ASP A 162 -7.37 -0.06 -6.74
N GLN A 163 -6.53 -1.07 -6.55
CA GLN A 163 -6.61 -2.31 -7.30
C GLN A 163 -7.29 -3.38 -6.43
N GLU A 164 -8.62 -3.35 -6.33
CA GLU A 164 -9.39 -4.31 -5.51
C GLU A 164 -9.72 -5.60 -6.29
N GLY A 165 -9.90 -5.47 -7.61
CA GLY A 165 -10.49 -6.50 -8.46
C GLY A 165 -11.97 -6.25 -8.76
N GLY A 166 -12.54 -7.00 -9.69
CA GLY A 166 -13.91 -6.79 -10.15
C GLY A 166 -14.14 -5.37 -10.69
N VAL A 167 -15.14 -4.67 -10.13
CA VAL A 167 -15.55 -3.34 -10.60
C VAL A 167 -14.58 -2.22 -10.21
N VAL A 168 -13.69 -2.44 -9.23
CA VAL A 168 -12.64 -1.50 -8.84
C VAL A 168 -11.28 -2.10 -9.22
N SER A 169 -10.90 -1.92 -10.48
CA SER A 169 -9.64 -2.38 -11.05
C SER A 169 -9.02 -1.28 -11.92
N ARG A 170 -8.00 -0.59 -11.42
CA ARG A 170 -7.32 0.48 -12.18
C ARG A 170 -6.45 -0.08 -13.30
N LEU A 171 -5.79 -1.23 -13.10
CA LEU A 171 -4.99 -1.86 -14.14
C LEU A 171 -5.84 -2.32 -15.33
N SER A 172 -7.14 -2.59 -15.14
CA SER A 172 -8.05 -2.94 -16.24
C SER A 172 -8.64 -1.73 -16.97
N SER A 173 -8.21 -0.50 -16.64
CA SER A 173 -8.78 0.74 -17.23
C SER A 173 -8.29 1.03 -18.65
N SER A 174 -7.26 0.34 -19.13
CA SER A 174 -6.71 0.50 -20.48
C SER A 174 -6.57 -0.86 -21.17
N SER A 175 -7.00 -0.94 -22.44
CA SER A 175 -6.82 -2.15 -23.27
C SER A 175 -5.35 -2.44 -23.62
N ARG A 176 -4.46 -1.46 -23.41
CA ARG A 176 -3.00 -1.62 -23.59
C ARG A 176 -2.29 -2.09 -22.31
N MET A 177 -3.03 -2.29 -21.23
CA MET A 177 -2.52 -2.86 -19.99
C MET A 177 -2.89 -4.36 -19.95
N PRO A 178 -1.94 -5.28 -20.16
CA PRO A 178 -2.20 -6.72 -20.20
C PRO A 178 -2.32 -7.32 -18.79
N ALA A 179 -2.94 -6.61 -17.86
CA ALA A 179 -3.05 -7.02 -16.46
C ALA A 179 -4.06 -8.16 -16.30
N THR A 180 -3.86 -8.98 -15.27
CA THR A 180 -4.78 -10.05 -14.92
C THR A 180 -6.12 -9.44 -14.48
N ALA A 181 -7.22 -9.93 -15.05
CA ALA A 181 -8.57 -9.52 -14.66
C ALA A 181 -8.95 -10.18 -13.32
N ILE A 182 -8.52 -9.56 -12.22
CA ILE A 182 -8.76 -10.07 -10.87
C ILE A 182 -10.29 -10.16 -10.59
N PRO A 183 -10.81 -11.32 -10.14
CA PRO A 183 -12.21 -11.48 -9.77
C PRO A 183 -12.67 -10.49 -8.69
N SER A 184 -13.97 -10.24 -8.61
CA SER A 184 -14.53 -9.47 -7.48
C SER A 184 -14.27 -10.17 -6.15
N ALA A 185 -14.10 -9.40 -5.07
CA ALA A 185 -13.95 -9.94 -3.72
C ALA A 185 -15.10 -10.89 -3.36
N SER A 186 -16.34 -10.56 -3.71
CA SER A 186 -17.50 -11.44 -3.53
C SER A 186 -17.35 -12.80 -4.20
N ARG A 187 -16.73 -12.85 -5.39
CA ARG A 187 -16.48 -14.13 -6.07
C ARG A 187 -15.35 -14.88 -5.38
N ILE A 188 -14.28 -14.21 -4.97
CA ILE A 188 -13.19 -14.84 -4.19
C ILE A 188 -13.76 -15.39 -2.87
N GLY A 189 -14.58 -14.62 -2.15
CA GLY A 189 -15.17 -15.04 -0.88
C GLY A 189 -16.10 -16.25 -1.01
N ARG A 190 -16.87 -16.36 -2.11
CA ARG A 190 -17.68 -17.56 -2.42
C ARG A 190 -16.87 -18.85 -2.56
N THR A 191 -15.56 -18.77 -2.81
CA THR A 191 -14.70 -19.97 -2.84
C THR A 191 -14.46 -20.56 -1.45
N GLY A 192 -14.59 -19.75 -0.39
CA GLY A 192 -14.26 -20.14 0.98
C GLY A 192 -12.78 -20.45 1.24
N SER A 193 -11.89 -20.29 0.24
CA SER A 193 -10.47 -20.64 0.33
C SER A 193 -9.59 -19.42 0.62
N GLU A 194 -8.98 -19.41 1.80
CA GLU A 194 -7.98 -18.42 2.20
C GLU A 194 -6.72 -18.52 1.34
N GLU A 195 -6.34 -19.73 0.94
CA GLU A 195 -5.18 -19.97 0.08
C GLU A 195 -5.36 -19.30 -1.28
N LEU A 196 -6.58 -19.37 -1.84
CA LEU A 196 -6.88 -18.75 -3.12
C LEU A 196 -6.96 -17.22 -3.01
N ALA A 197 -7.50 -16.68 -1.91
CA ALA A 197 -7.49 -15.25 -1.63
C ALA A 197 -6.06 -14.70 -1.46
N TYR A 198 -5.18 -15.43 -0.76
CA TYR A 198 -3.77 -15.12 -0.63
C TYR A 198 -3.04 -15.16 -1.98
N ALA A 199 -3.25 -16.22 -2.78
CA ALA A 199 -2.59 -16.38 -4.06
C ALA A 199 -3.00 -15.31 -5.09
N ILE A 200 -4.30 -14.98 -5.16
CA ILE A 200 -4.81 -13.90 -6.01
C ILE A 200 -4.23 -12.54 -5.59
N ALA A 201 -4.18 -12.28 -4.28
CA ALA A 201 -3.56 -11.07 -3.75
C ALA A 201 -2.07 -10.99 -4.07
N GLY A 202 -1.35 -12.11 -3.98
CA GLY A 202 0.06 -12.20 -4.37
C GLY A 202 0.28 -11.94 -5.86
N ALA A 203 -0.53 -12.53 -6.73
CA ALA A 203 -0.51 -12.25 -8.17
C ALA A 203 -0.73 -10.76 -8.46
N MET A 204 -1.77 -10.17 -7.85
CA MET A 204 -2.06 -8.74 -7.96
C MET A 204 -0.89 -7.87 -7.49
N ALA A 205 -0.30 -8.18 -6.32
CA ALA A 205 0.84 -7.43 -5.80
C ALA A 205 2.08 -7.54 -6.68
N ARG A 206 2.36 -8.69 -7.30
CA ARG A 206 3.47 -8.81 -8.25
C ARG A 206 3.26 -7.93 -9.49
N GLU A 207 2.05 -7.85 -10.02
CA GLU A 207 1.75 -6.96 -11.15
C GLU A 207 1.94 -5.49 -10.76
N LEU A 208 1.39 -5.09 -9.61
CA LEU A 208 1.56 -3.74 -9.06
C LEU A 208 3.03 -3.39 -8.81
N ARG A 209 3.78 -4.29 -8.17
CA ARG A 209 5.18 -4.07 -7.83
C ARG A 209 6.04 -3.96 -9.10
N SER A 210 5.71 -4.70 -10.16
CA SER A 210 6.40 -4.60 -11.46
C SER A 210 6.23 -3.23 -12.14
N LEU A 211 5.24 -2.44 -11.71
CA LEU A 211 4.99 -1.06 -12.13
C LEU A 211 5.60 -0.02 -11.19
N GLY A 212 6.19 -0.44 -10.07
CA GLY A 212 6.69 0.45 -9.01
C GLY A 212 5.60 0.94 -8.05
N ILE A 213 4.40 0.36 -8.10
CA ILE A 213 3.33 0.62 -7.13
C ILE A 213 3.63 -0.17 -5.86
N THR A 214 3.64 0.50 -4.72
CA THR A 214 4.10 -0.06 -3.43
C THR A 214 3.02 -0.11 -2.36
N MET A 215 1.85 0.50 -2.61
CA MET A 215 0.71 0.48 -1.71
C MET A 215 -0.57 0.20 -2.50
N ASN A 216 -1.46 -0.61 -1.94
CA ASN A 216 -2.77 -0.86 -2.53
C ASN A 216 -3.84 -0.62 -1.48
N PHE A 217 -4.86 0.17 -1.85
CA PHE A 217 -6.03 0.40 -1.02
C PHE A 217 -7.00 -0.77 -1.13
N ALA A 218 -6.52 -1.92 -0.67
CA ALA A 218 -7.21 -3.20 -0.60
C ALA A 218 -6.58 -4.03 0.54
N PRO A 219 -7.32 -5.00 1.10
CA PRO A 219 -8.69 -5.40 0.77
C PRO A 219 -9.78 -4.50 1.35
N VAL A 220 -10.97 -4.57 0.76
CA VAL A 220 -12.20 -4.13 1.41
C VAL A 220 -12.55 -5.12 2.53
N ALA A 221 -12.65 -4.61 3.75
CA ALA A 221 -12.99 -5.29 4.99
C ALA A 221 -14.46 -5.10 5.41
N ASP A 222 -15.25 -4.35 4.63
CA ASP A 222 -16.67 -4.19 4.85
C ASP A 222 -17.43 -5.53 4.68
N ILE A 223 -18.46 -5.72 5.52
CA ILE A 223 -19.37 -6.87 5.45
C ILE A 223 -20.67 -6.41 4.82
N LEU A 224 -21.12 -7.07 3.75
CA LEU A 224 -22.37 -6.70 3.07
C LEU A 224 -23.60 -7.19 3.85
N THR A 225 -23.94 -6.52 4.96
CA THR A 225 -25.14 -6.82 5.75
C THR A 225 -26.40 -6.17 5.17
N ASN A 226 -26.26 -5.02 4.50
CA ASN A 226 -27.34 -4.41 3.74
C ASN A 226 -27.25 -4.79 2.25
N PRO A 227 -28.16 -5.64 1.72
CA PRO A 227 -28.13 -6.02 0.31
C PRO A 227 -28.46 -4.85 -0.65
N GLU A 228 -29.05 -3.77 -0.15
CA GLU A 228 -29.34 -2.55 -0.92
C GLU A 228 -28.18 -1.55 -0.91
N ASN A 229 -27.05 -1.88 -0.30
CA ASN A 229 -25.89 -0.98 -0.23
C ASN A 229 -25.38 -0.63 -1.64
N PRO A 230 -25.32 0.66 -2.01
CA PRO A 230 -24.98 1.07 -3.38
C PRO A 230 -23.47 1.11 -3.67
N VAL A 231 -22.62 1.01 -2.65
CA VAL A 231 -21.18 1.30 -2.74
C VAL A 231 -20.31 0.04 -2.66
N ILE A 232 -20.62 -0.86 -1.73
CA ILE A 232 -19.82 -2.04 -1.41
C ILE A 232 -20.21 -3.19 -2.34
N GLY A 233 -21.45 -3.69 -2.27
CA GLY A 233 -21.95 -4.76 -3.14
C GLY A 233 -20.93 -5.88 -3.38
N THR A 234 -20.52 -6.06 -4.64
CA THR A 234 -19.57 -7.12 -5.04
C THR A 234 -18.12 -6.93 -4.56
N ARG A 235 -17.79 -5.77 -3.96
CA ARG A 235 -16.47 -5.44 -3.38
C ARG A 235 -16.28 -6.04 -1.99
N ALA A 236 -17.33 -6.42 -1.27
CA ALA A 236 -17.21 -7.22 -0.06
C ALA A 236 -16.99 -8.70 -0.41
N PHE A 237 -16.22 -9.42 0.40
CA PHE A 237 -16.06 -10.87 0.26
C PHE A 237 -17.36 -11.64 0.55
N GLY A 238 -18.25 -11.09 1.35
CA GLY A 238 -19.53 -11.70 1.69
C GLY A 238 -20.26 -10.93 2.79
N SER A 239 -21.26 -11.60 3.38
CA SER A 239 -22.08 -11.08 4.48
C SER A 239 -21.82 -11.75 5.83
N ASP A 240 -21.01 -12.82 5.87
CA ASP A 240 -20.57 -13.46 7.11
C ASP A 240 -19.29 -12.79 7.64
N PRO A 241 -19.31 -12.18 8.85
CA PRO A 241 -18.13 -11.53 9.45
C PRO A 241 -16.90 -12.43 9.51
N HIS A 242 -17.07 -13.73 9.80
CA HIS A 242 -15.95 -14.64 9.99
C HIS A 242 -15.32 -15.06 8.66
N LEU A 243 -16.13 -15.30 7.62
CA LEU A 243 -15.64 -15.48 6.26
C LEU A 243 -14.87 -14.24 5.79
N VAL A 244 -15.46 -13.05 5.92
CA VAL A 244 -14.84 -11.79 5.47
C VAL A 244 -13.51 -11.57 6.21
N ALA A 245 -13.47 -11.80 7.52
CA ALA A 245 -12.25 -11.67 8.32
C ALA A 245 -11.10 -12.56 7.83
N ARG A 246 -11.38 -13.84 7.54
CA ARG A 246 -10.36 -14.77 7.03
C ARG A 246 -9.86 -14.38 5.64
N MET A 247 -10.77 -13.95 4.75
CA MET A 247 -10.41 -13.46 3.42
C MET A 247 -9.56 -12.18 3.47
N VAL A 248 -9.94 -11.22 4.31
CA VAL A 248 -9.19 -9.97 4.54
C VAL A 248 -7.77 -10.28 5.00
N ALA A 249 -7.60 -11.14 6.02
CA ALA A 249 -6.27 -11.50 6.50
C ALA A 249 -5.43 -12.23 5.45
N ALA A 250 -6.02 -13.13 4.65
CA ALA A 250 -5.33 -13.79 3.57
C ALA A 250 -4.87 -12.81 2.49
N THR A 251 -5.72 -11.85 2.10
CA THR A 251 -5.37 -10.81 1.12
C THR A 251 -4.31 -9.85 1.65
N VAL A 252 -4.39 -9.44 2.92
CA VAL A 252 -3.34 -8.60 3.58
C VAL A 252 -1.97 -9.27 3.46
N ARG A 253 -1.86 -10.54 3.87
CA ARG A 253 -0.61 -11.30 3.76
C ARG A 253 -0.15 -11.42 2.31
N GLY A 254 -1.05 -11.79 1.39
CA GLY A 254 -0.71 -11.97 -0.02
C GLY A 254 -0.15 -10.71 -0.67
N LEU A 255 -0.72 -9.54 -0.36
CA LEU A 255 -0.20 -8.25 -0.83
C LEU A 255 1.19 -7.95 -0.24
N GLN A 256 1.32 -8.04 1.10
CA GLN A 256 2.51 -7.60 1.82
C GLN A 256 3.71 -8.52 1.60
N ASP A 257 3.51 -9.83 1.53
CA ASP A 257 4.55 -10.81 1.25
C ASP A 257 5.12 -10.66 -0.17
N ASN A 258 4.36 -10.03 -1.07
CA ASN A 258 4.77 -9.73 -2.44
C ASN A 258 5.14 -8.24 -2.63
N GLY A 259 5.45 -7.53 -1.54
CA GLY A 259 6.08 -6.22 -1.59
C GLY A 259 5.14 -5.03 -1.77
N VAL A 260 3.84 -5.18 -1.53
CA VAL A 260 2.84 -4.11 -1.62
C VAL A 260 2.11 -3.95 -0.28
N SER A 261 2.09 -2.74 0.28
CA SER A 261 1.38 -2.41 1.51
C SER A 261 -0.12 -2.64 1.34
N ALA A 262 -0.74 -3.39 2.24
CA ALA A 262 -2.18 -3.56 2.29
C ALA A 262 -2.82 -2.47 3.16
N VAL A 263 -3.93 -1.91 2.70
CA VAL A 263 -4.71 -0.93 3.45
C VAL A 263 -6.16 -1.43 3.54
N ILE A 264 -6.57 -1.89 4.72
CA ILE A 264 -7.92 -2.41 4.93
C ILE A 264 -8.94 -1.27 5.04
N LYS A 265 -10.11 -1.41 4.43
CA LYS A 265 -11.09 -0.31 4.30
C LYS A 265 -12.56 -0.78 4.29
N HIS A 266 -13.54 0.02 4.67
CA HIS A 266 -13.44 1.42 5.07
C HIS A 266 -13.89 1.55 6.53
N PHE A 267 -12.93 1.71 7.45
CA PHE A 267 -13.21 1.75 8.89
C PHE A 267 -14.10 2.96 9.24
N PRO A 268 -15.21 2.80 9.97
CA PRO A 268 -15.58 1.71 10.89
C PRO A 268 -16.45 0.58 10.28
N GLY A 269 -16.68 0.58 8.97
CA GLY A 269 -17.54 -0.37 8.26
C GLY A 269 -18.62 0.35 7.45
N HIS A 270 -18.63 0.14 6.14
CA HIS A 270 -19.54 0.79 5.17
C HIS A 270 -20.68 -0.14 4.70
N GLY A 271 -20.58 -1.44 4.97
CA GLY A 271 -21.44 -2.44 4.33
C GLY A 271 -22.92 -2.49 4.76
N ASP A 272 -23.31 -1.75 5.81
CA ASP A 272 -24.73 -1.59 6.21
C ASP A 272 -25.35 -0.25 5.79
N THR A 273 -24.62 0.62 5.08
CA THR A 273 -25.14 1.94 4.72
C THR A 273 -26.19 1.85 3.59
N ARG A 274 -27.06 2.86 3.51
CA ARG A 274 -28.05 3.03 2.43
C ARG A 274 -27.67 4.14 1.45
N GLU A 275 -26.79 5.03 1.88
CA GLU A 275 -26.29 6.17 1.12
C GLU A 275 -24.82 5.99 0.73
N ASP A 276 -24.37 6.82 -0.21
CA ASP A 276 -23.01 6.85 -0.73
C ASP A 276 -22.26 8.12 -0.26
N THR A 277 -21.13 7.89 0.41
CA THR A 277 -20.21 8.92 0.93
C THR A 277 -19.61 9.80 -0.17
N HIS A 278 -19.62 9.36 -1.44
CA HIS A 278 -19.16 10.19 -2.56
C HIS A 278 -20.09 11.38 -2.83
N TYR A 279 -21.36 11.28 -2.46
CA TYR A 279 -22.39 12.26 -2.82
C TYR A 279 -22.99 12.99 -1.62
N GLN A 280 -23.03 12.37 -0.44
CA GLN A 280 -23.63 12.95 0.76
C GLN A 280 -23.05 12.36 2.05
N SER A 281 -23.38 12.99 3.18
CA SER A 281 -23.06 12.45 4.50
C SER A 281 -23.83 11.15 4.72
N VAL A 282 -23.15 10.15 5.29
CA VAL A 282 -23.71 8.85 5.61
C VAL A 282 -23.68 8.67 7.13
N VAL A 283 -24.78 8.17 7.70
CA VAL A 283 -24.94 7.97 9.14
C VAL A 283 -25.23 6.49 9.38
N VAL A 284 -24.52 5.90 10.34
CA VAL A 284 -24.77 4.54 10.81
C VAL A 284 -25.20 4.61 12.28
N GLU A 285 -26.43 4.20 12.55
CA GLU A 285 -27.11 4.28 13.86
C GLU A 285 -26.84 3.05 14.75
N HIS A 286 -25.74 2.33 14.50
CA HIS A 286 -25.34 1.20 15.32
C HIS A 286 -24.65 1.65 16.61
N ASP A 287 -24.85 0.89 17.68
CA ASP A 287 -24.08 1.06 18.91
C ASP A 287 -22.72 0.35 18.82
N LEU A 288 -21.84 0.66 19.78
CA LEU A 288 -20.49 0.13 19.82
C LEU A 288 -20.45 -1.40 20.02
N GLU A 289 -21.44 -1.97 20.71
CA GLU A 289 -21.54 -3.43 20.91
C GLU A 289 -21.78 -4.15 19.57
N ARG A 290 -22.71 -3.64 18.77
CA ARG A 290 -22.94 -4.12 17.40
C ARG A 290 -21.66 -4.03 16.57
N LEU A 291 -21.05 -2.85 16.51
CA LEU A 291 -19.82 -2.62 15.73
C LEU A 291 -18.72 -3.61 16.09
N ARG A 292 -18.49 -3.85 17.39
CA ARG A 292 -17.51 -4.83 17.88
C ARG A 292 -17.83 -6.27 17.48
N SER A 293 -19.11 -6.63 17.51
CA SER A 293 -19.56 -8.01 17.23
C SER A 293 -19.56 -8.35 15.75
N LEU A 294 -19.60 -7.35 14.86
CA LEU A 294 -19.77 -7.57 13.43
C LEU A 294 -18.80 -6.74 12.59
N GLU A 295 -19.02 -5.43 12.48
CA GLU A 295 -18.29 -4.56 11.56
C GLU A 295 -16.78 -4.57 11.83
N PHE A 296 -16.34 -4.66 13.09
CA PHE A 296 -14.92 -4.68 13.48
C PHE A 296 -14.26 -6.05 13.38
N VAL A 297 -15.02 -7.13 13.17
CA VAL A 297 -14.45 -8.49 13.12
C VAL A 297 -13.42 -8.63 12.00
N PRO A 298 -13.66 -8.17 10.76
CA PRO A 298 -12.65 -8.21 9.72
C PRO A 298 -11.49 -7.24 9.93
N PHE A 299 -11.74 -6.06 10.53
CA PHE A 299 -10.66 -5.11 10.84
C PHE A 299 -9.69 -5.69 11.87
N ARG A 300 -10.19 -6.28 12.97
CA ARG A 300 -9.34 -6.96 13.96
C ARG A 300 -8.49 -8.06 13.34
N GLN A 301 -9.07 -8.83 12.43
CA GLN A 301 -8.35 -9.91 11.76
C GLN A 301 -7.32 -9.39 10.76
N GLY A 302 -7.61 -8.30 10.04
CA GLY A 302 -6.66 -7.60 9.17
C GLY A 302 -5.50 -6.96 9.94
N ILE A 303 -5.79 -6.33 11.09
CA ILE A 303 -4.79 -5.77 12.01
C ILE A 303 -3.87 -6.89 12.52
N THR A 304 -4.45 -8.01 12.97
CA THR A 304 -3.69 -9.19 13.44
C THR A 304 -2.84 -9.80 12.32
N ALA A 305 -3.32 -9.73 11.07
CA ALA A 305 -2.55 -10.17 9.90
C ALA A 305 -1.43 -9.18 9.49
N GLY A 306 -1.30 -8.06 10.19
CA GLY A 306 -0.22 -7.09 10.00
C GLY A 306 -0.51 -6.02 8.96
N ALA A 307 -1.77 -5.64 8.71
CA ALA A 307 -2.11 -4.60 7.74
C ALA A 307 -1.35 -3.29 8.00
N GLU A 308 -0.52 -2.87 7.04
CA GLU A 308 0.30 -1.66 7.15
C GLU A 308 -0.52 -0.36 7.16
N GLY A 309 -1.75 -0.39 6.61
CA GLY A 309 -2.71 0.72 6.69
C GLY A 309 -4.14 0.30 7.05
N VAL A 310 -4.89 1.22 7.65
CA VAL A 310 -6.36 1.20 7.80
C VAL A 310 -6.91 2.49 7.23
N MET A 311 -7.79 2.41 6.25
CA MET A 311 -8.45 3.58 5.68
C MET A 311 -9.77 3.87 6.41
N THR A 312 -9.95 5.10 6.87
CA THR A 312 -11.21 5.57 7.49
C THR A 312 -12.22 6.04 6.45
N ALA A 313 -13.51 5.72 6.66
CA ALA A 313 -14.64 6.21 5.89
C ALA A 313 -15.19 7.53 6.44
N HIS A 314 -15.85 8.31 5.58
CA HIS A 314 -16.59 9.52 5.98
C HIS A 314 -18.01 9.21 6.49
N ILE A 315 -18.11 8.26 7.43
CA ILE A 315 -19.36 7.79 8.04
C ILE A 315 -19.49 8.36 9.45
N SER A 316 -20.68 8.86 9.80
CA SER A 316 -20.99 9.37 11.14
C SER A 316 -21.57 8.26 12.02
N LEU A 317 -21.18 8.22 13.30
CA LEU A 317 -21.63 7.23 14.28
C LEU A 317 -22.23 7.92 15.52
N PRO A 318 -23.41 8.56 15.43
CA PRO A 318 -23.96 9.38 16.51
C PRO A 318 -24.23 8.62 17.80
N ARG A 319 -24.53 7.32 17.74
CA ARG A 319 -24.70 6.49 18.95
C ARG A 319 -23.38 6.10 19.63
N VAL A 320 -22.25 6.33 18.98
CA VAL A 320 -20.91 6.11 19.53
C VAL A 320 -20.29 7.43 19.94
N VAL A 321 -20.23 8.40 19.03
CA VAL A 321 -19.55 9.70 19.21
C VAL A 321 -20.43 10.72 19.96
N GLY A 322 -21.75 10.51 19.98
CA GLY A 322 -22.72 11.45 20.58
C GLY A 322 -23.11 12.61 19.66
N ASP A 323 -22.49 12.72 18.48
CA ASP A 323 -22.85 13.68 17.44
C ASP A 323 -22.60 13.13 16.03
N ASP A 324 -22.87 13.99 15.05
CA ASP A 324 -22.83 13.68 13.64
C ASP A 324 -21.42 13.77 13.02
N THR A 325 -20.35 13.91 13.82
CA THR A 325 -18.97 13.99 13.33
C THR A 325 -18.58 12.70 12.61
N PRO A 326 -18.05 12.76 11.37
CA PRO A 326 -17.66 11.57 10.65
C PRO A 326 -16.41 10.94 11.29
N ALA A 327 -16.28 9.63 11.18
CA ALA A 327 -15.16 8.85 11.73
C ALA A 327 -13.79 9.46 11.37
N THR A 328 -13.62 9.96 10.14
CA THR A 328 -12.39 10.62 9.68
C THR A 328 -12.00 11.87 10.49
N PHE A 329 -12.95 12.54 11.14
CA PHE A 329 -12.72 13.72 12.00
C PHE A 329 -12.94 13.43 13.48
N SER A 330 -13.24 12.19 13.86
CA SER A 330 -13.51 11.83 15.26
C SER A 330 -12.28 11.22 15.92
N ARG A 331 -11.73 11.95 16.91
CA ARG A 331 -10.64 11.45 17.75
C ARG A 331 -11.05 10.22 18.55
N GLU A 332 -12.31 10.15 18.97
CA GLU A 332 -12.85 8.97 19.66
C GLU A 332 -12.81 7.73 18.76
N VAL A 333 -13.15 7.88 17.47
CA VAL A 333 -13.12 6.75 16.54
C VAL A 333 -11.69 6.38 16.14
N LEU A 334 -10.84 7.36 15.78
CA LEU A 334 -9.49 7.05 15.28
C LEU A 334 -8.48 6.74 16.38
N GLN A 335 -8.51 7.46 17.51
CA GLN A 335 -7.60 7.19 18.63
C GLN A 335 -8.25 6.25 19.65
N GLY A 336 -9.44 6.59 20.16
CA GLY A 336 -10.08 5.79 21.22
C GLY A 336 -10.46 4.37 20.77
N ILE A 337 -11.01 4.20 19.57
CA ILE A 337 -11.42 2.88 19.08
C ILE A 337 -10.30 2.23 18.26
N LEU A 338 -9.86 2.85 17.16
CA LEU A 338 -8.92 2.19 16.27
C LEU A 338 -7.52 2.03 16.88
N ARG A 339 -6.94 3.10 17.42
CA ARG A 339 -5.58 3.07 18.00
C ARG A 339 -5.54 2.34 19.34
N GLU A 340 -6.49 2.60 20.23
CA GLU A 340 -6.50 2.09 21.61
C GLU A 340 -7.29 0.77 21.74
N ASP A 341 -8.61 0.74 21.48
CA ASP A 341 -9.44 -0.48 21.67
C ASP A 341 -9.08 -1.64 20.71
N LEU A 342 -8.79 -1.33 19.45
CA LEU A 342 -8.34 -2.31 18.44
C LEU A 342 -6.82 -2.45 18.37
N GLU A 343 -6.09 -1.72 19.23
CA GLU A 343 -4.62 -1.77 19.38
C GLU A 343 -3.86 -1.60 18.04
N TYR A 344 -4.38 -0.81 17.09
CA TYR A 344 -3.79 -0.72 15.76
C TYR A 344 -2.52 0.13 15.73
N PRO A 345 -1.31 -0.41 15.44
CA PRO A 345 -0.08 0.36 15.52
C PRO A 345 0.29 1.09 14.20
N GLY A 346 -0.32 0.70 13.08
CA GLY A 346 0.05 1.13 11.72
C GLY A 346 -0.55 2.45 11.26
N LEU A 347 -0.57 2.67 9.94
CA LEU A 347 -1.01 3.93 9.33
C LEU A 347 -2.54 4.07 9.33
N ILE A 348 -3.04 5.12 9.95
CA ILE A 348 -4.43 5.56 9.74
C ILE A 348 -4.44 6.47 8.52
N VAL A 349 -5.07 6.03 7.44
CA VAL A 349 -5.17 6.75 6.17
C VAL A 349 -6.58 7.30 6.03
N THR A 350 -6.75 8.55 5.63
CA THR A 350 -8.10 9.05 5.31
C THR A 350 -8.61 8.43 4.02
N ASP A 351 -9.93 8.28 3.86
CA ASP A 351 -10.52 8.29 2.51
C ASP A 351 -10.35 9.68 1.88
N SER A 352 -10.69 9.82 0.61
CA SER A 352 -10.43 11.01 -0.20
C SER A 352 -11.04 12.29 0.40
N LEU A 353 -10.19 13.22 0.84
CA LEU A 353 -10.62 14.44 1.52
C LEU A 353 -11.37 15.43 0.61
N VAL A 354 -11.45 15.19 -0.70
CA VAL A 354 -12.31 15.94 -1.64
C VAL A 354 -13.76 15.44 -1.70
N MET A 355 -14.10 14.33 -1.02
CA MET A 355 -15.45 13.76 -1.06
C MET A 355 -16.50 14.68 -0.41
N LYS A 356 -17.71 14.67 -1.01
CA LYS A 356 -18.81 15.56 -0.62
C LYS A 356 -19.38 15.28 0.77
N ALA A 357 -19.21 14.06 1.30
CA ALA A 357 -19.60 13.73 2.67
C ALA A 357 -19.00 14.70 3.71
N LEU A 358 -17.86 15.35 3.40
CA LEU A 358 -17.18 16.28 4.28
C LEU A 358 -17.63 17.75 4.15
N ASP A 359 -18.45 18.09 3.14
CA ASP A 359 -18.82 19.48 2.79
C ASP A 359 -19.51 20.20 3.96
N ARG A 360 -20.36 19.51 4.71
CA ARG A 360 -21.09 20.10 5.85
C ARG A 360 -20.23 20.27 7.11
N PHE A 361 -19.04 19.66 7.14
CA PHE A 361 -18.23 19.60 8.35
C PHE A 361 -17.06 20.57 8.30
N ALA A 362 -16.37 20.68 7.18
CA ALA A 362 -15.20 21.53 7.06
C ALA A 362 -14.95 22.03 5.63
N HIS A 363 -14.45 23.26 5.55
CA HIS A 363 -13.90 23.81 4.31
C HIS A 363 -12.79 22.89 3.77
N PRO A 364 -12.71 22.64 2.45
CA PRO A 364 -11.74 21.69 1.87
C PRO A 364 -10.29 21.86 2.35
N ASP A 365 -9.83 23.09 2.52
CA ASP A 365 -8.47 23.40 2.97
C ASP A 365 -8.24 23.11 4.49
N GLU A 366 -9.30 23.00 5.30
CA GLU A 366 -9.22 22.68 6.73
C GLU A 366 -9.38 21.18 7.02
N ARG A 367 -9.89 20.39 6.05
CA ARG A 367 -10.13 18.95 6.21
C ARG A 367 -8.86 18.17 6.60
N PRO A 368 -7.69 18.42 5.98
CA PRO A 368 -6.48 17.68 6.32
C PRO A 368 -6.04 17.93 7.77
N LEU A 369 -6.09 19.18 8.24
CA LEU A 369 -5.77 19.50 9.63
C LEU A 369 -6.73 18.81 10.60
N ARG A 370 -8.04 18.84 10.34
CA ARG A 370 -9.03 18.18 11.22
C ARG A 370 -8.84 16.67 11.28
N ALA A 371 -8.58 16.03 10.14
CA ALA A 371 -8.28 14.60 10.11
C ALA A 371 -7.00 14.27 10.87
N PHE A 372 -5.96 15.09 10.73
CA PHE A 372 -4.71 14.93 11.48
C PHE A 372 -4.91 15.12 12.99
N GLN A 373 -5.68 16.13 13.42
CA GLN A 373 -6.07 16.34 14.82
C GLN A 373 -6.88 15.16 15.41
N ALA A 374 -7.71 14.51 14.58
CA ALA A 374 -8.41 13.30 14.96
C ALA A 374 -7.47 12.08 15.08
N GLY A 375 -6.29 12.13 14.46
CA GLY A 375 -5.25 11.12 14.58
C GLY A 375 -4.96 10.32 13.31
N ALA A 376 -5.37 10.81 12.14
CA ALA A 376 -4.92 10.27 10.86
C ALA A 376 -3.42 10.55 10.64
N ASP A 377 -2.71 9.57 10.10
CA ASP A 377 -1.27 9.68 9.78
C ASP A 377 -1.04 10.13 8.33
N LEU A 378 -1.90 9.67 7.39
CA LEU A 378 -1.75 9.94 5.95
C LEU A 378 -3.05 10.52 5.36
N LEU A 379 -2.95 11.71 4.79
CA LEU A 379 -4.03 12.57 4.34
C LEU A 379 -4.20 12.40 2.83
N LEU A 380 -5.17 11.57 2.46
CA LEU A 380 -5.43 11.17 1.08
C LEU A 380 -6.21 12.24 0.31
N TYR A 381 -5.69 12.57 -0.86
CA TYR A 381 -6.33 13.43 -1.84
C TYR A 381 -6.92 14.73 -1.24
N PRO A 382 -6.09 15.59 -0.61
CA PRO A 382 -6.53 16.93 -0.20
C PRO A 382 -6.88 17.77 -1.43
N ALA A 383 -7.81 18.72 -1.28
CA ALA A 383 -8.25 19.58 -2.38
C ALA A 383 -7.12 20.49 -2.93
N SER A 384 -6.23 20.96 -2.06
CA SER A 384 -4.97 21.59 -2.44
C SER A 384 -3.88 21.16 -1.46
N PRO A 385 -2.94 20.32 -1.90
CA PRO A 385 -1.81 19.90 -1.08
C PRO A 385 -1.02 21.09 -0.51
N GLU A 386 -0.73 22.11 -1.31
CA GLU A 386 0.11 23.25 -0.93
C GLU A 386 -0.55 24.19 0.08
N ARG A 387 -1.87 24.41 -0.03
CA ARG A 387 -2.62 25.21 0.96
C ARG A 387 -2.74 24.44 2.27
N SER A 388 -3.03 23.15 2.19
CA SER A 388 -3.15 22.28 3.36
C SER A 388 -1.82 22.11 4.09
N PHE A 389 -0.73 21.97 3.36
CA PHE A 389 0.64 21.94 3.86
C PHE A 389 0.97 23.19 4.69
N ARG A 390 0.73 24.38 4.12
CA ARG A 390 0.91 25.65 4.84
C ARG A 390 -0.01 25.78 6.05
N ARG A 391 -1.23 25.26 5.97
CA ARG A 391 -2.18 25.28 7.09
C ARG A 391 -1.70 24.43 8.26
N ILE A 392 -1.13 23.25 8.02
CA ILE A 392 -0.56 22.39 9.05
C ILE A 392 0.70 23.02 9.67
N LEU A 393 1.59 23.59 8.85
CA LEU A 393 2.76 24.34 9.38
C LEU A 393 2.32 25.44 10.34
N ARG A 394 1.34 26.25 9.93
CA ARG A 394 0.78 27.30 10.78
C ARG A 394 0.14 26.74 12.06
N ALA A 395 -0.58 25.62 11.96
CA ALA A 395 -1.19 24.98 13.13
C ALA A 395 -0.15 24.50 14.16
N LEU A 396 1.04 24.08 13.72
CA LEU A 396 2.18 23.76 14.59
C LEU A 396 2.75 25.01 15.26
N GLU A 397 2.96 26.08 14.48
CA GLU A 397 3.45 27.37 14.99
C GLU A 397 2.50 27.98 16.03
N GLU A 398 1.19 27.84 15.82
CA GLU A 398 0.13 28.34 16.71
C GLU A 398 -0.17 27.39 17.88
N GLY A 399 0.42 26.19 17.90
CA GLY A 399 0.22 25.19 18.96
C GLY A 399 -1.14 24.49 18.93
N GLU A 400 -1.88 24.56 17.82
CA GLU A 400 -3.12 23.78 17.60
C GLU A 400 -2.84 22.27 17.50
N ILE A 401 -1.62 21.91 17.10
CA ILE A 401 -1.12 20.53 17.04
C ILE A 401 0.33 20.50 17.55
N SER A 402 0.73 19.37 18.15
CA SER A 402 2.07 19.19 18.71
C SER A 402 3.04 18.54 17.72
N GLU A 403 4.33 18.86 17.83
CA GLU A 403 5.39 18.12 17.13
C GLU A 403 5.45 16.64 17.52
N GLU A 404 5.04 16.27 18.74
CA GLU A 404 5.00 14.86 19.17
C GLU A 404 4.01 14.06 18.31
N ALA A 405 2.80 14.59 18.09
CA ALA A 405 1.80 13.98 17.22
C ALA A 405 2.31 13.87 15.76
N LEU A 406 2.96 14.92 15.25
CA LEU A 406 3.59 14.92 13.92
C LEU A 406 4.66 13.83 13.81
N ASN A 407 5.59 13.80 14.75
CA ASN A 407 6.68 12.84 14.79
C ASN A 407 6.17 11.40 14.92
N GLY A 408 5.08 11.18 15.67
CA GLY A 408 4.39 9.90 15.76
C GLY A 408 3.87 9.42 14.39
N ALA A 409 3.14 10.28 13.67
CA ALA A 409 2.62 9.96 12.34
C ALA A 409 3.73 9.70 11.32
N VAL A 410 4.72 10.60 11.25
CA VAL A 410 5.83 10.49 10.30
C VAL A 410 6.67 9.23 10.58
N ARG A 411 6.89 8.87 11.85
CA ARG A 411 7.60 7.62 12.18
C ARG A 411 6.89 6.39 11.61
N ARG A 412 5.56 6.32 11.67
CA ARG A 412 4.78 5.21 11.06
C ARG A 412 4.92 5.20 9.54
N ILE A 413 4.92 6.38 8.90
CA ILE A 413 5.08 6.50 7.45
C ILE A 413 6.48 6.02 7.02
N LEU A 414 7.52 6.46 7.72
CA LEU A 414 8.90 6.02 7.50
C LEU A 414 9.06 4.51 7.72
N ARG A 415 8.39 3.95 8.73
CA ARG A 415 8.38 2.52 9.00
C ARG A 415 7.84 1.73 7.81
N VAL A 416 6.68 2.11 7.26
CA VAL A 416 6.11 1.47 6.07
C VAL A 416 7.06 1.60 4.87
N LYS A 417 7.67 2.77 4.68
CA LYS A 417 8.68 2.96 3.61
C LYS A 417 9.90 2.04 3.78
N LEU A 418 10.39 1.84 5.00
CA LEU A 418 11.47 0.89 5.30
C LEU A 418 11.04 -0.57 5.04
N GLU A 419 9.84 -0.96 5.48
CA GLU A 419 9.29 -2.31 5.27
C GLU A 419 9.11 -2.62 3.77
N ARG A 420 8.77 -1.61 2.96
CA ARG A 420 8.67 -1.72 1.50
C ARG A 420 10.01 -1.57 0.76
N GLY A 421 11.09 -1.32 1.50
CA GLY A 421 12.46 -1.15 1.01
C GLY A 421 12.67 0.12 0.17
N LEU A 422 11.86 1.14 0.42
CA LEU A 422 11.98 2.46 -0.23
C LEU A 422 13.06 3.32 0.41
N LEU A 423 13.32 3.11 1.70
CA LEU A 423 14.35 3.81 2.45
C LEU A 423 15.45 2.84 2.86
N VAL A 424 16.67 3.36 2.94
CA VAL A 424 17.82 2.66 3.53
C VAL A 424 18.27 3.42 4.77
N PRO A 425 18.88 2.74 5.75
CA PRO A 425 19.45 3.42 6.91
C PRO A 425 20.50 4.45 6.49
N PRO A 426 20.64 5.56 7.24
CA PRO A 426 21.68 6.54 6.94
C PRO A 426 23.09 5.96 7.01
N ALA A 427 24.03 6.54 6.25
CA ALA A 427 25.39 6.00 6.11
C ALA A 427 26.19 5.92 7.42
N ASP A 428 25.88 6.78 8.39
CA ASP A 428 26.48 6.86 9.72
C ASP A 428 25.61 6.18 10.81
N PHE A 429 24.64 5.35 10.42
CA PHE A 429 23.82 4.61 11.38
C PHE A 429 24.71 3.64 12.20
N PRO A 430 24.71 3.73 13.54
CA PRO A 430 25.77 3.15 14.38
C PRO A 430 25.63 1.65 14.64
N GLU A 431 24.55 1.01 14.18
CA GLU A 431 24.29 -0.41 14.41
C GLU A 431 24.54 -1.24 13.15
N GLU A 432 25.12 -2.43 13.33
CA GLU A 432 25.26 -3.40 12.25
C GLU A 432 23.87 -3.82 11.77
N LEU A 433 23.60 -3.57 10.48
CA LEU A 433 22.35 -3.94 9.85
C LEU A 433 22.38 -5.44 9.49
N PRO A 434 21.30 -6.20 9.73
CA PRO A 434 21.22 -7.58 9.30
C PRO A 434 21.36 -7.66 7.77
N GLU A 435 22.07 -8.68 7.28
CA GLU A 435 22.25 -8.91 5.85
C GLU A 435 20.86 -9.08 5.18
N GLY A 436 20.57 -8.27 4.15
CA GLY A 436 19.29 -8.32 3.45
C GLY A 436 18.61 -6.95 3.28
N ARG A 437 17.26 -6.93 3.41
CA ARG A 437 16.22 -5.91 3.09
C ARG A 437 16.58 -4.42 3.18
N PHE A 438 17.65 -4.06 3.90
CA PHE A 438 18.08 -2.69 4.22
C PHE A 438 19.27 -2.16 3.41
N LEU A 439 19.99 -3.00 2.66
CA LEU A 439 21.30 -2.65 2.09
C LEU A 439 21.34 -2.43 0.58
N ARG A 440 20.21 -2.52 -0.12
CA ARG A 440 20.18 -2.24 -1.57
C ARG A 440 19.18 -1.12 -1.83
N PRO A 441 19.57 -0.02 -2.51
CA PRO A 441 18.58 0.81 -3.16
C PRO A 441 17.82 -0.13 -4.11
N LEU A 442 16.59 -0.47 -3.76
CA LEU A 442 15.71 -1.12 -4.71
C LEU A 442 15.64 -0.16 -5.90
N ARG A 443 15.89 -0.65 -7.11
CA ARG A 443 15.29 0.03 -8.24
C ARG A 443 13.80 0.09 -7.91
N PHE A 444 13.29 1.31 -7.72
CA PHE A 444 11.90 1.54 -7.30
C PHE A 444 10.92 0.78 -8.20
N VAL A 445 11.35 0.58 -9.46
CA VAL A 445 10.66 -0.22 -10.46
C VAL A 445 11.56 -1.40 -10.89
N PRO A 446 11.11 -2.67 -10.73
CA PRO A 446 11.86 -3.87 -11.13
C PRO A 446 12.24 -3.85 -12.62
N GLU A 447 13.27 -4.54 -13.12
CA GLU A 447 13.58 -4.48 -14.57
C GLU A 447 12.57 -5.22 -15.46
N THR A 448 11.86 -6.20 -14.90
CA THR A 448 10.92 -7.05 -15.63
C THR A 448 9.48 -6.67 -15.30
N VAL A 449 8.67 -6.48 -16.34
CA VAL A 449 7.21 -6.37 -16.21
C VAL A 449 6.63 -7.77 -16.01
N GLN A 450 5.79 -7.93 -15.00
CA GLN A 450 5.04 -9.15 -14.75
C GLN A 450 3.56 -8.81 -14.83
N MET A 451 2.90 -9.13 -15.94
CA MET A 451 1.47 -8.90 -16.10
C MET A 451 0.82 -10.02 -16.90
N GLY A 452 -0.38 -10.42 -16.49
CA GLY A 452 -1.19 -11.38 -17.24
C GLY A 452 -0.48 -12.72 -17.45
N THR A 453 0.35 -13.13 -16.49
CA THR A 453 1.15 -14.36 -16.65
C THR A 453 0.25 -15.59 -16.68
N PRO A 454 0.65 -16.70 -17.32
CA PRO A 454 -0.14 -17.94 -17.30
C PRO A 454 -0.50 -18.42 -15.89
N GLU A 455 0.41 -18.25 -14.92
CA GLU A 455 0.16 -18.56 -13.51
C GLU A 455 -0.97 -17.70 -12.93
N HIS A 456 -0.94 -16.38 -13.18
CA HIS A 456 -1.97 -15.47 -12.68
C HIS A 456 -3.34 -15.80 -13.30
N LEU A 457 -3.37 -16.11 -14.59
CA LEU A 457 -4.59 -16.50 -15.30
C LEU A 457 -5.18 -17.82 -14.78
N GLN A 458 -4.34 -18.82 -14.47
CA GLN A 458 -4.78 -20.09 -13.89
C GLN A 458 -5.43 -19.90 -12.50
N LEU A 459 -4.90 -19.00 -11.67
CA LEU A 459 -5.53 -18.67 -10.37
C LEU A 459 -6.93 -18.08 -10.58
N VAL A 460 -7.10 -17.20 -11.57
CA VAL A 460 -8.39 -16.64 -11.92
C VAL A 460 -9.35 -17.73 -12.40
N GLU A 461 -8.92 -18.58 -13.33
CA GLU A 461 -9.72 -19.72 -13.82
C GLU A 461 -10.17 -20.62 -12.66
N GLU A 462 -9.31 -20.88 -11.69
CA GLU A 462 -9.62 -21.68 -10.51
C GLU A 462 -10.71 -21.03 -9.64
N VAL A 463 -10.67 -19.70 -9.44
CA VAL A 463 -11.74 -18.96 -8.76
C VAL A 463 -13.07 -19.13 -9.51
N TYR A 464 -13.07 -19.00 -10.83
CA TYR A 464 -14.29 -19.17 -11.62
C TYR A 464 -14.79 -20.61 -11.57
N ARG A 465 -13.92 -21.62 -11.67
CA ARG A 465 -14.28 -23.04 -11.61
C ARG A 465 -14.95 -23.42 -10.28
N ARG A 466 -14.50 -22.86 -9.16
CA ARG A 466 -15.09 -23.11 -7.83
C ARG A 466 -16.40 -22.35 -7.56
N THR A 467 -16.76 -21.38 -8.40
CA THR A 467 -17.88 -20.46 -8.16
C THR A 467 -18.91 -20.42 -9.30
N SER A 468 -18.75 -21.32 -10.27
CA SER A 468 -19.65 -21.52 -11.40
C SER A 468 -20.80 -22.45 -11.06
#